data_AF-A0A661M8C2-F1
#
_entry.id   AF-A0A661M8C2-F1
#
_cell.length_a   1.000
_cell.length_b   1.000
_cell.length_c   1.000
_cell.angle_alpha   90.00
_cell.angle_beta   90.00
_cell.angle_gamma   90.00
#
_symmetry.space_group_name_H-M   'P 1'
#
loop_
_entity.id
_entity.type
_entity.pdbx_description
1 polymer ?
#
loop_
_entity_poly.entity_id
_entity_poly.type
_entity_poly.pdbx_seq_one_letter_code
_entity_poly.pdbx_strand_id
1 'polypeptide(L)'
;MPPYPIILAHGIYPFHFLFPPFISKDNDKKDNFHYFRGIRSALVEAGFTAFHTRVSWGGRVDRRADELRDRILRITRGFQQWPRVHIIAHSMGGLDARWMIYKHRMAHRVASLTTIGTPHHGSPEAERRLKRFGFVVNLARWIGVEISGALDLTPPACEARNAALEGFESANGVMYRTFAGVQKIDDVFFVARRSYRFLKEREGDNDGLVSVRSAMWKEKYFMGIIDADHLNQIGWWDGGRAMGTTSRRIFEKRIREFYVSLAEGLE
;
A
#
# COMPACT_ATOMS: atom_id res chain seq x y z
N MET A 1 -24.50 -13.13 8.90
CA MET A 1 -23.53 -13.59 7.88
C MET A 1 -22.14 -13.34 8.43
N PRO A 2 -21.14 -14.20 8.16
CA PRO A 2 -19.78 -13.91 8.60
C PRO A 2 -19.29 -12.58 8.00
N PRO A 3 -18.50 -11.78 8.74
CA PRO A 3 -17.91 -10.54 8.22
C PRO A 3 -17.07 -10.85 6.97
N TYR A 4 -16.99 -9.90 6.04
CA TYR A 4 -16.23 -10.09 4.80
C TYR A 4 -14.73 -10.20 5.09
N PRO A 5 -13.98 -11.03 4.34
CA PRO A 5 -12.57 -11.20 4.60
C PRO A 5 -11.80 -9.94 4.18
N ILE A 6 -10.71 -9.68 4.90
CA ILE A 6 -9.78 -8.60 4.65
C ILE A 6 -8.68 -9.09 3.73
N ILE A 7 -8.45 -8.34 2.65
CA ILE A 7 -7.42 -8.58 1.66
C ILE A 7 -6.33 -7.54 1.86
N LEU A 8 -5.13 -8.00 2.23
CA LEU A 8 -3.94 -7.17 2.34
C LEU A 8 -3.23 -7.11 0.98
N ALA A 9 -3.22 -5.91 0.38
CA ALA A 9 -2.66 -5.65 -0.95
C ALA A 9 -1.36 -4.84 -0.87
N HIS A 10 -0.23 -5.46 -1.22
CA HIS A 10 1.10 -4.85 -1.10
C HIS A 10 1.39 -3.85 -2.24
N GLY A 11 2.34 -2.94 -2.01
CA GLY A 11 2.82 -1.98 -3.00
C GLY A 11 3.88 -2.51 -3.97
N ILE A 12 4.53 -1.57 -4.67
CA ILE A 12 5.69 -1.84 -5.51
C ILE A 12 6.91 -2.12 -4.64
N TYR A 13 7.88 -2.87 -5.15
CA TYR A 13 9.11 -3.14 -4.42
C TYR A 13 10.35 -3.16 -5.30
N PRO A 14 11.37 -2.39 -4.88
CA PRO A 14 12.76 -2.67 -5.16
C PRO A 14 13.63 -2.76 -3.89
N PHE A 15 13.09 -3.02 -2.68
CA PHE A 15 13.94 -3.07 -1.46
C PHE A 15 14.58 -4.43 -1.17
N HIS A 16 14.57 -5.37 -2.13
CA HIS A 16 15.08 -6.74 -1.94
C HIS A 16 16.58 -6.76 -1.63
N PHE A 17 17.26 -5.67 -1.93
CA PHE A 17 18.67 -5.42 -1.61
C PHE A 17 18.93 -4.99 -0.17
N LEU A 18 17.91 -4.49 0.57
CA LEU A 18 18.12 -4.01 1.94
C LEU A 18 17.97 -5.12 2.98
N PHE A 19 17.29 -6.22 2.67
CA PHE A 19 16.97 -7.24 3.66
C PHE A 19 16.77 -8.67 3.07
N PRO A 20 17.85 -9.38 2.66
CA PRO A 20 17.75 -10.75 2.18
C PRO A 20 17.70 -11.79 3.33
N PRO A 21 16.97 -12.92 3.19
CA PRO A 21 15.75 -13.14 2.41
C PRO A 21 14.52 -13.21 3.33
N PHE A 22 13.50 -12.42 3.02
CA PHE A 22 12.21 -12.44 3.67
C PHE A 22 11.39 -13.68 3.29
N ILE A 23 11.48 -14.74 4.09
CA ILE A 23 10.79 -16.01 3.84
C ILE A 23 9.63 -16.16 4.83
N SER A 24 8.56 -15.40 4.66
CA SER A 24 7.23 -15.83 5.12
C SER A 24 6.37 -16.08 3.90
N LYS A 25 5.76 -17.27 3.80
CA LYS A 25 4.82 -17.54 2.70
C LYS A 25 3.55 -16.74 2.94
N ASP A 26 2.86 -16.42 1.86
CA ASP A 26 1.56 -15.77 1.95
C ASP A 26 0.63 -16.68 2.77
N ASN A 27 -0.07 -16.09 3.75
CA ASN A 27 -1.03 -16.76 4.62
C ASN A 27 -0.47 -17.84 5.59
N ASP A 28 0.84 -17.86 5.84
CA ASP A 28 1.42 -18.67 6.93
C ASP A 28 0.88 -18.25 8.32
N LYS A 29 1.02 -19.14 9.31
CA LYS A 29 0.63 -18.87 10.72
C LYS A 29 1.37 -17.68 11.32
N LYS A 30 2.62 -17.44 10.88
CA LYS A 30 3.44 -16.30 11.29
C LYS A 30 3.89 -15.54 10.05
N ASP A 31 3.83 -14.23 10.14
CA ASP A 31 4.15 -13.29 9.06
C ASP A 31 5.13 -12.19 9.54
N ASN A 32 5.94 -12.51 10.56
CA ASN A 32 6.94 -11.61 11.15
C ASN A 32 8.06 -11.20 10.18
N PHE A 33 8.18 -11.85 9.02
CA PHE A 33 9.10 -11.50 7.94
C PHE A 33 8.37 -11.29 6.61
N HIS A 34 7.05 -11.11 6.66
CA HIS A 34 6.25 -10.78 5.48
C HIS A 34 6.26 -9.27 5.20
N TYR A 35 5.85 -8.87 3.99
CA TYR A 35 5.68 -7.45 3.63
C TYR A 35 4.84 -6.71 4.68
N PHE A 36 3.66 -7.26 4.99
CA PHE A 36 2.82 -6.87 6.10
C PHE A 36 3.30 -7.60 7.36
N ARG A 37 4.22 -6.99 8.10
CA ARG A 37 5.00 -7.66 9.13
C ARG A 37 4.21 -7.87 10.43
N GLY A 38 3.76 -9.10 10.69
CA GLY A 38 2.99 -9.43 11.89
C GLY A 38 1.57 -8.87 11.87
N ILE A 39 1.08 -8.39 10.73
CA ILE A 39 -0.17 -7.64 10.62
C ILE A 39 -1.33 -8.58 10.37
N ARG A 40 -1.18 -9.56 9.45
CA ARG A 40 -2.24 -10.54 9.22
C ARG A 40 -2.43 -11.42 10.43
N SER A 41 -1.35 -11.86 11.09
CA SER A 41 -1.48 -12.65 12.31
C SER A 41 -2.25 -11.89 13.38
N ALA A 42 -1.97 -10.59 13.57
CA ALA A 42 -2.69 -9.75 14.52
C ALA A 42 -4.18 -9.61 14.18
N LEU A 43 -4.53 -9.41 12.90
CA LEU A 43 -5.92 -9.39 12.45
C LEU A 43 -6.64 -10.72 12.75
N VAL A 44 -5.98 -11.85 12.48
CA VAL A 44 -6.53 -13.18 12.74
C VAL A 44 -6.69 -13.45 14.24
N GLU A 45 -5.70 -13.05 15.06
CA GLU A 45 -5.76 -13.14 16.52
C GLU A 45 -6.90 -12.29 17.11
N ALA A 46 -7.22 -11.15 16.46
CA ALA A 46 -8.38 -10.31 16.81
C ALA A 46 -9.72 -10.83 16.27
N GLY A 47 -9.75 -12.00 15.61
CA GLY A 47 -10.99 -12.64 15.14
C GLY A 47 -11.40 -12.33 13.70
N PHE A 48 -10.62 -11.52 12.97
CA PHE A 48 -10.91 -11.21 11.57
C PHE A 48 -10.40 -12.31 10.63
N THR A 49 -11.14 -12.55 9.54
CA THR A 49 -10.61 -13.37 8.43
C THR A 49 -9.75 -12.49 7.54
N ALA A 50 -8.44 -12.71 7.51
CA ALA A 50 -7.52 -11.90 6.72
C ALA A 50 -6.61 -12.75 5.81
N PHE A 51 -6.30 -12.23 4.62
CA PHE A 51 -5.43 -12.85 3.64
C PHE A 51 -4.39 -11.88 3.08
N HIS A 52 -3.17 -12.37 2.93
CA HIS A 52 -2.17 -11.79 2.05
C HIS A 52 -2.52 -12.09 0.59
N THR A 53 -2.31 -11.10 -0.27
CA THR A 53 -2.24 -11.30 -1.72
C THR A 53 -0.85 -11.00 -2.23
N ARG A 54 -0.53 -11.55 -3.40
CA ARG A 54 0.75 -11.32 -4.08
C ARG A 54 0.52 -11.04 -5.57
N VAL A 55 1.06 -9.91 -5.99
CA VAL A 55 1.09 -9.41 -7.37
C VAL A 55 2.55 -9.10 -7.76
N SER A 56 2.78 -8.79 -9.02
CA SER A 56 4.10 -8.54 -9.59
C SER A 56 4.78 -7.33 -8.94
N TRP A 57 5.90 -7.54 -8.26
CA TRP A 57 6.57 -6.54 -7.44
C TRP A 57 6.95 -5.24 -8.14
N GLY A 58 7.31 -5.26 -9.42
CA GLY A 58 7.64 -4.07 -10.21
C GLY A 58 6.82 -3.90 -11.49
N GLY A 59 5.72 -4.65 -11.60
CA GLY A 59 4.80 -4.57 -12.72
C GLY A 59 4.00 -3.27 -12.74
N ARG A 60 3.40 -2.97 -13.89
CA ARG A 60 2.49 -1.84 -14.07
C ARG A 60 1.17 -2.04 -13.31
N VAL A 61 0.50 -0.93 -12.95
CA VAL A 61 -0.80 -0.94 -12.25
C VAL A 61 -1.80 -1.81 -13.01
N ASP A 62 -1.80 -1.75 -14.34
CA ASP A 62 -2.74 -2.50 -15.17
C ASP A 62 -2.64 -4.03 -14.97
N ARG A 63 -1.41 -4.56 -15.05
CA ARG A 63 -1.14 -5.98 -14.81
C ARG A 63 -1.37 -6.37 -13.36
N ARG A 64 -0.90 -5.53 -12.41
CA ARG A 64 -1.04 -5.79 -10.98
C ARG A 64 -2.52 -5.82 -10.55
N ALA A 65 -3.38 -5.01 -11.17
CA ALA A 65 -4.82 -5.04 -10.97
C ALA A 65 -5.47 -6.34 -11.46
N ASP A 66 -5.04 -6.87 -12.61
CA ASP A 66 -5.50 -8.17 -13.12
C ASP A 66 -5.10 -9.30 -12.16
N GLU A 67 -3.85 -9.30 -11.72
CA GLU A 67 -3.34 -10.27 -10.76
C GLU A 67 -4.06 -10.17 -9.42
N LEU A 68 -4.33 -8.96 -8.91
CA LEU A 68 -5.06 -8.75 -7.66
C LEU A 68 -6.48 -9.33 -7.74
N ARG A 69 -7.21 -9.06 -8.83
CA ARG A 69 -8.53 -9.67 -9.09
C ARG A 69 -8.44 -11.19 -9.03
N ASP A 70 -7.48 -11.78 -9.74
CA ASP A 70 -7.34 -13.24 -9.83
C ASP A 70 -7.02 -13.88 -8.47
N ARG A 71 -6.23 -13.18 -7.63
CA ARG A 71 -5.97 -13.61 -6.25
C ARG A 71 -7.24 -13.54 -5.40
N ILE A 72 -8.01 -12.47 -5.48
CA ILE A 72 -9.28 -12.32 -4.73
C ILE A 72 -10.28 -13.39 -5.17
N LEU A 73 -10.43 -13.64 -6.48
CA LEU A 73 -11.29 -14.71 -7.01
C LEU A 73 -10.87 -16.07 -6.47
N ARG A 74 -9.56 -16.37 -6.44
CA ARG A 74 -9.07 -17.64 -5.88
C ARG A 74 -9.36 -17.76 -4.38
N ILE A 75 -9.08 -16.71 -3.60
CA ILE A 75 -9.29 -16.68 -2.14
C ILE A 75 -10.78 -16.88 -1.80
N THR A 76 -11.66 -16.21 -2.54
CA THR A 76 -13.12 -16.24 -2.28
C THR A 76 -13.85 -17.41 -2.96
N ARG A 77 -13.12 -18.27 -3.70
CA ARG A 77 -13.67 -19.29 -4.60
C ARG A 77 -14.72 -18.72 -5.55
N GLY A 78 -14.38 -17.62 -6.23
CA GLY A 78 -15.30 -16.91 -7.12
C GLY A 78 -16.48 -16.28 -6.37
N PHE A 79 -16.25 -15.79 -5.15
CA PHE A 79 -17.28 -15.25 -4.25
C PHE A 79 -18.37 -16.24 -3.82
N GLN A 80 -18.08 -17.56 -3.87
CA GLN A 80 -18.96 -18.59 -3.30
C GLN A 80 -18.91 -18.60 -1.77
N GLN A 81 -17.76 -18.25 -1.17
CA GLN A 81 -17.58 -18.25 0.30
C GLN A 81 -18.02 -16.94 0.95
N TRP A 82 -17.69 -15.83 0.32
CA TRP A 82 -18.07 -14.49 0.77
C TRP A 82 -18.56 -13.69 -0.43
N PRO A 83 -19.67 -12.93 -0.32
CA PRO A 83 -20.21 -12.19 -1.45
C PRO A 83 -19.37 -10.95 -1.81
N ARG A 84 -18.61 -10.43 -0.83
CA ARG A 84 -17.74 -9.25 -0.93
C ARG A 84 -16.47 -9.42 -0.09
N VAL A 85 -15.49 -8.56 -0.31
CA VAL A 85 -14.25 -8.46 0.50
C VAL A 85 -14.00 -7.02 0.94
N HIS A 86 -13.23 -6.85 2.02
CA HIS A 86 -12.58 -5.58 2.34
C HIS A 86 -11.14 -5.59 1.84
N ILE A 87 -10.63 -4.45 1.38
CA ILE A 87 -9.24 -4.34 0.93
C ILE A 87 -8.52 -3.31 1.80
N ILE A 88 -7.41 -3.69 2.40
CA ILE A 88 -6.45 -2.77 3.00
C ILE A 88 -5.19 -2.80 2.15
N ALA A 89 -4.89 -1.68 1.52
CA ALA A 89 -3.86 -1.57 0.50
C ALA A 89 -2.79 -0.55 0.89
N HIS A 90 -1.52 -0.91 0.70
CA HIS A 90 -0.39 -0.05 1.00
C HIS A 90 0.29 0.43 -0.28
N SER A 91 0.69 1.71 -0.32
CA SER A 91 1.48 2.28 -1.41
C SER A 91 0.85 2.02 -2.79
N MET A 92 1.60 1.51 -3.78
CA MET A 92 1.05 1.18 -5.10
C MET A 92 -0.14 0.20 -5.05
N GLY A 93 -0.28 -0.61 -4.00
CA GLY A 93 -1.40 -1.54 -3.85
C GLY A 93 -2.75 -0.83 -3.84
N GLY A 94 -2.81 0.41 -3.34
CA GLY A 94 -4.04 1.21 -3.38
C GLY A 94 -4.39 1.66 -4.80
N LEU A 95 -3.38 1.90 -5.65
CA LEU A 95 -3.57 2.20 -7.06
C LEU A 95 -4.06 0.96 -7.83
N ASP A 96 -3.47 -0.21 -7.54
CA ASP A 96 -3.87 -1.50 -8.10
C ASP A 96 -5.33 -1.81 -7.77
N ALA A 97 -5.72 -1.64 -6.50
CA ALA A 97 -7.09 -1.89 -6.05
C ALA A 97 -8.09 -0.94 -6.70
N ARG A 98 -7.82 0.37 -6.75
CA ARG A 98 -8.70 1.34 -7.43
C ARG A 98 -8.87 0.98 -8.91
N TRP A 99 -7.77 0.67 -9.60
CA TRP A 99 -7.81 0.30 -11.01
C TRP A 99 -8.53 -1.02 -11.25
N MET A 100 -8.32 -2.02 -10.39
CA MET A 100 -9.02 -3.31 -10.43
C MET A 100 -10.54 -3.14 -10.28
N ILE A 101 -10.99 -2.34 -9.31
CA ILE A 101 -12.41 -2.08 -9.06
C ILE A 101 -13.07 -1.49 -10.31
N TYR A 102 -12.41 -0.55 -10.97
CA TYR A 102 -12.89 0.07 -12.20
C TYR A 102 -12.82 -0.85 -13.41
N LYS A 103 -11.63 -1.35 -13.76
CA LYS A 103 -11.35 -2.14 -14.96
C LYS A 103 -12.20 -3.41 -15.02
N HIS A 104 -12.34 -4.09 -13.88
CA HIS A 104 -13.05 -5.38 -13.78
C HIS A 104 -14.44 -5.25 -13.17
N ARG A 105 -14.95 -4.02 -13.01
CA ARG A 105 -16.28 -3.73 -12.43
C ARG A 105 -16.54 -4.42 -11.09
N MET A 106 -15.50 -4.49 -10.26
CA MET A 106 -15.54 -5.20 -8.97
C MET A 106 -16.17 -4.42 -7.82
N ALA A 107 -16.74 -3.23 -8.06
CA ALA A 107 -17.39 -2.44 -7.01
C ALA A 107 -18.46 -3.23 -6.23
N HIS A 108 -19.23 -4.09 -6.90
CA HIS A 108 -20.24 -4.94 -6.26
C HIS A 108 -19.65 -6.08 -5.40
N ARG A 109 -18.34 -6.32 -5.50
CA ARG A 109 -17.57 -7.36 -4.80
C ARG A 109 -16.61 -6.82 -3.76
N VAL A 110 -16.47 -5.50 -3.66
CA VAL A 110 -15.60 -4.83 -2.70
C VAL A 110 -16.47 -3.98 -1.79
N ALA A 111 -16.50 -4.31 -0.50
CA ALA A 111 -17.26 -3.54 0.48
C ALA A 111 -16.51 -2.26 0.88
N SER A 112 -15.19 -2.34 1.05
CA SER A 112 -14.34 -1.17 1.32
C SER A 112 -12.97 -1.28 0.67
N LEU A 113 -12.38 -0.11 0.44
CA LEU A 113 -10.97 0.05 0.12
C LEU A 113 -10.36 1.09 1.07
N THR A 114 -9.52 0.62 1.98
CA THR A 114 -8.67 1.45 2.83
C THR A 114 -7.27 1.52 2.22
N THR A 115 -6.78 2.72 1.95
CA THR A 115 -5.42 2.94 1.44
C THR A 115 -4.53 3.59 2.49
N ILE A 116 -3.26 3.15 2.55
CA ILE A 116 -2.25 3.65 3.49
C ILE A 116 -1.03 4.05 2.67
N GLY A 117 -0.62 5.32 2.74
CA GLY A 117 0.56 5.83 2.04
C GLY A 117 0.51 5.67 0.52
N THR A 118 -0.70 5.62 -0.06
CA THR A 118 -0.85 5.39 -1.50
C THR A 118 -0.60 6.68 -2.29
N PRO A 119 0.28 6.72 -3.30
CA PRO A 119 0.55 7.93 -4.06
C PRO A 119 -0.57 8.20 -5.08
N HIS A 120 -1.75 8.58 -4.60
CA HIS A 120 -2.92 8.72 -5.46
C HIS A 120 -2.81 9.88 -6.47
N HIS A 121 -2.07 10.93 -6.13
CA HIS A 121 -1.68 12.01 -7.05
C HIS A 121 -0.25 11.84 -7.58
N GLY A 122 0.30 10.63 -7.43
CA GLY A 122 1.67 10.31 -7.81
C GLY A 122 2.68 10.76 -6.77
N SER A 123 3.95 10.54 -7.06
CA SER A 123 5.08 11.01 -6.25
C SER A 123 6.05 11.74 -7.16
N PRO A 124 6.34 13.04 -6.92
CA PRO A 124 7.40 13.76 -7.64
C PRO A 124 8.75 13.04 -7.55
N GLU A 125 8.96 12.24 -6.51
CA GLU A 125 10.17 11.43 -6.36
C GLU A 125 10.26 10.31 -7.40
N ALA A 126 9.14 9.67 -7.75
CA ALA A 126 9.09 8.65 -8.78
C ALA A 126 9.50 9.26 -10.14
N GLU A 127 8.97 10.43 -10.47
CA GLU A 127 9.33 11.17 -11.67
C GLU A 127 10.82 11.58 -11.66
N ARG A 128 11.33 12.10 -10.54
CA ARG A 128 12.75 12.44 -10.38
C ARG A 128 13.65 11.24 -10.65
N ARG A 129 13.34 10.08 -10.05
CA ARG A 129 14.13 8.85 -10.22
C ARG A 129 14.09 8.36 -11.65
N LEU A 130 12.94 8.42 -12.32
CA LEU A 130 12.79 8.05 -13.73
C LEU A 130 13.59 8.97 -14.65
N LYS A 131 13.57 10.28 -14.44
CA LYS A 131 14.38 11.23 -15.24
C LYS A 131 15.89 10.97 -15.04
N ARG A 132 16.30 10.64 -13.81
CA ARG A 132 17.72 10.40 -13.48
C ARG A 132 18.23 9.03 -13.93
N PHE A 133 17.39 8.01 -13.94
CA PHE A 133 17.78 6.62 -14.18
C PHE A 133 16.95 5.92 -15.26
N GLY A 134 16.27 6.67 -16.13
CA GLY A 134 15.39 6.11 -17.17
C GLY A 134 16.09 5.16 -18.13
N PHE A 135 17.38 5.38 -18.40
CA PHE A 135 18.19 4.45 -19.17
C PHE A 135 18.38 3.10 -18.45
N VAL A 136 18.47 3.10 -17.11
CA VAL A 136 18.58 1.90 -16.27
C VAL A 136 17.26 1.13 -16.26
N VAL A 137 16.10 1.80 -16.36
CA VAL A 137 14.81 1.12 -16.52
C VAL A 137 14.76 0.32 -17.81
N ASN A 138 15.26 0.89 -18.90
CA ASN A 138 15.34 0.20 -20.19
C ASN A 138 16.34 -0.97 -20.14
N LEU A 139 17.49 -0.78 -19.49
CA LEU A 139 18.51 -1.83 -19.31
C LEU A 139 18.07 -2.95 -18.36
N ALA A 140 17.39 -2.60 -17.25
CA ALA A 140 16.80 -3.54 -16.30
C ALA A 140 15.76 -4.42 -16.99
N ARG A 141 14.90 -3.82 -17.84
CA ARG A 141 13.94 -4.57 -18.65
C ARG A 141 14.63 -5.53 -19.62
N TRP A 142 15.77 -5.13 -20.19
CA TRP A 142 16.57 -5.97 -21.10
C TRP A 142 17.19 -7.19 -20.40
N ILE A 143 17.56 -7.08 -19.12
CA ILE A 143 18.07 -8.20 -18.30
C ILE A 143 16.99 -8.92 -17.47
N GLY A 144 15.70 -8.67 -17.74
CA GLY A 144 14.59 -9.39 -17.10
C GLY A 144 14.15 -8.86 -15.72
N VAL A 145 14.61 -7.68 -15.30
CA VAL A 145 14.18 -7.01 -14.07
C VAL A 145 13.06 -6.00 -14.38
N GLU A 146 11.82 -6.32 -13.98
CA GLU A 146 10.65 -5.49 -14.22
C GLU A 146 10.56 -4.35 -13.19
N ILE A 147 10.81 -3.10 -13.61
CA ILE A 147 10.63 -1.88 -12.78
C ILE A 147 9.70 -0.85 -13.44
N SER A 148 8.91 -1.29 -14.42
CA SER A 148 7.98 -0.44 -15.18
C SER A 148 6.89 0.20 -14.32
N GLY A 149 6.56 -0.39 -13.16
CA GLY A 149 5.56 0.17 -12.25
C GLY A 149 5.90 1.57 -11.75
N ALA A 150 7.18 1.96 -11.73
CA ALA A 150 7.59 3.31 -11.36
C ALA A 150 6.97 4.40 -12.28
N LEU A 151 6.70 4.08 -13.55
CA LEU A 151 6.04 5.00 -14.50
C LEU A 151 4.62 5.36 -14.05
N ASP A 152 3.90 4.39 -13.48
CA ASP A 152 2.51 4.57 -13.05
C ASP A 152 2.38 5.30 -11.71
N LEU A 153 3.52 5.58 -11.05
CA LEU A 153 3.60 6.37 -9.81
C LEU A 153 3.90 7.85 -10.08
N THR A 154 4.10 8.25 -11.34
CA THR A 154 4.35 9.65 -11.69
C THR A 154 3.07 10.48 -11.55
N PRO A 155 3.16 11.78 -11.20
CA PRO A 155 1.97 12.63 -11.11
C PRO A 155 1.11 12.64 -12.39
N PRO A 156 1.68 12.76 -13.61
CA PRO A 156 0.87 12.72 -14.83
C PRO A 156 0.14 11.38 -15.06
N ALA A 157 0.80 10.25 -14.76
CA ALA A 157 0.17 8.93 -14.90
C ALA A 157 -0.96 8.72 -13.88
N CYS A 158 -0.78 9.22 -12.65
CA CYS A 158 -1.81 9.22 -11.64
C CYS A 158 -2.98 10.13 -12.04
N GLU A 159 -2.71 11.35 -12.49
CA GLU A 159 -3.73 12.30 -12.95
C GLU A 159 -4.61 11.72 -14.07
N ALA A 160 -4.00 11.14 -15.12
CA ALA A 160 -4.72 10.50 -16.21
C ALA A 160 -5.63 9.35 -15.71
N ARG A 161 -5.12 8.53 -14.78
CA ARG A 161 -5.90 7.46 -14.17
C ARG A 161 -7.02 8.00 -13.27
N ASN A 162 -6.78 9.08 -12.55
CA ASN A 162 -7.77 9.73 -11.69
C ASN A 162 -8.93 10.29 -12.51
N ALA A 163 -8.64 10.92 -13.66
CA ALA A 163 -9.66 11.39 -14.59
C ALA A 163 -10.55 10.24 -15.10
N ALA A 164 -9.98 9.07 -15.40
CA ALA A 164 -10.75 7.89 -15.81
C ALA A 164 -11.62 7.30 -14.67
N LEU A 165 -11.18 7.43 -13.42
CA LEU A 165 -11.82 6.83 -12.25
C LEU A 165 -12.90 7.70 -11.61
N GLU A 166 -12.83 9.02 -11.77
CA GLU A 166 -13.60 9.98 -10.96
C GLU A 166 -15.10 9.72 -10.94
N GLY A 167 -15.75 9.68 -12.10
CA GLY A 167 -17.21 9.47 -12.19
C GLY A 167 -17.64 8.10 -11.67
N PHE A 168 -16.79 7.08 -11.84
CA PHE A 168 -17.06 5.73 -11.36
C PHE A 168 -16.91 5.62 -9.85
N GLU A 169 -15.87 6.21 -9.25
CA GLU A 169 -15.65 6.19 -7.80
C GLU A 169 -16.67 7.04 -7.04
N SER A 170 -17.18 8.11 -7.63
CA SER A 170 -18.24 8.93 -7.01
C SER A 170 -19.60 8.25 -6.99
N ALA A 171 -19.85 7.29 -7.89
CA ALA A 171 -21.17 6.70 -8.10
C ALA A 171 -21.27 5.24 -7.62
N ASN A 172 -20.16 4.62 -7.21
CA ASN A 172 -20.17 3.23 -6.77
C ASN A 172 -20.40 3.10 -5.25
N GLY A 173 -20.75 1.88 -4.81
CA GLY A 173 -21.07 1.59 -3.40
C GLY A 173 -19.88 1.15 -2.53
N VAL A 174 -18.63 1.40 -2.96
CA VAL A 174 -17.44 1.03 -2.19
C VAL A 174 -17.16 2.10 -1.12
N MET A 175 -16.94 1.68 0.12
CA MET A 175 -16.45 2.59 1.17
C MET A 175 -14.95 2.87 0.98
N TYR A 176 -14.60 4.09 0.59
CA TYR A 176 -13.20 4.53 0.43
C TYR A 176 -12.70 5.23 1.68
N ARG A 177 -11.53 4.82 2.18
CA ARG A 177 -10.82 5.41 3.33
C ARG A 177 -9.35 5.59 2.99
N THR A 178 -8.75 6.72 3.33
CA THR A 178 -7.32 6.98 3.06
C THR A 178 -6.59 7.44 4.31
N PHE A 179 -5.34 7.01 4.44
CA PHE A 179 -4.42 7.38 5.52
C PHE A 179 -3.06 7.78 4.94
N ALA A 180 -2.46 8.81 5.53
CA ALA A 180 -1.11 9.27 5.20
C ALA A 180 -0.14 9.00 6.34
N GLY A 181 1.13 8.73 6.03
CA GLY A 181 2.18 8.65 7.04
C GLY A 181 2.96 9.96 7.16
N VAL A 182 3.33 10.33 8.38
CA VAL A 182 4.24 11.46 8.64
C VAL A 182 5.17 11.09 9.78
N GLN A 183 6.45 11.37 9.60
CA GLN A 183 7.46 11.32 10.65
C GLN A 183 8.46 12.47 10.50
N LYS A 184 9.19 12.76 11.58
CA LYS A 184 10.38 13.64 11.49
C LYS A 184 11.47 12.91 10.72
N ILE A 185 12.32 13.67 10.03
CA ILE A 185 13.39 13.09 9.19
C ILE A 185 14.31 12.12 9.95
N ASP A 186 14.52 12.35 11.24
CA ASP A 186 15.37 11.50 12.08
C ASP A 186 14.75 10.15 12.42
N ASP A 187 13.43 10.03 12.26
CA ASP A 187 12.65 8.81 12.49
C ASP A 187 12.37 8.06 11.18
N VAL A 188 12.56 8.71 10.03
CA VAL A 188 12.43 8.10 8.70
C VAL A 188 13.63 7.21 8.39
N PHE A 189 13.35 6.04 7.81
CA PHE A 189 14.30 5.06 7.30
C PHE A 189 15.41 5.75 6.53
N PHE A 190 16.66 5.46 6.88
CA PHE A 190 17.84 6.14 6.32
C PHE A 190 17.80 6.23 4.78
N VAL A 191 17.42 5.15 4.12
CA VAL A 191 17.33 5.06 2.65
C VAL A 191 16.27 6.00 2.03
N ALA A 192 15.25 6.36 2.80
CA ALA A 192 14.17 7.24 2.38
C ALA A 192 14.45 8.73 2.71
N ARG A 193 15.40 9.06 3.59
CA ARG A 193 15.66 10.46 4.01
C ARG A 193 15.99 11.43 2.87
N ARG A 194 16.66 10.96 1.82
CA ARG A 194 16.94 11.80 0.62
C ARG A 194 15.65 12.12 -0.15
N SER A 195 14.75 11.15 -0.24
CA SER A 195 13.44 11.30 -0.86
C SER A 195 12.56 12.20 0.02
N TYR A 196 12.61 12.01 1.34
CA TYR A 196 11.94 12.85 2.33
C TYR A 196 12.23 14.34 2.16
N ARG A 197 13.51 14.74 2.14
CA ARG A 197 13.88 16.17 2.00
C ARG A 197 13.31 16.79 0.72
N PHE A 198 13.42 16.05 -0.37
CA PHE A 198 12.94 16.48 -1.68
C PHE A 198 11.41 16.65 -1.73
N LEU A 199 10.67 15.74 -1.10
CA LEU A 199 9.22 15.86 -0.97
C LEU A 199 8.83 16.97 0.02
N LYS A 200 9.58 17.12 1.12
CA LYS A 200 9.34 18.15 2.13
C LYS A 200 9.41 19.56 1.55
N GLU A 201 10.38 19.81 0.67
CA GLU A 201 10.52 21.09 -0.05
C GLU A 201 9.38 21.37 -1.05
N ARG A 202 8.73 20.34 -1.60
CA ARG A 202 7.72 20.50 -2.68
C ARG A 202 6.28 20.39 -2.23
N GLU A 203 6.01 19.43 -1.35
CA GLU A 203 4.67 18.98 -1.00
C GLU A 203 4.45 18.96 0.52
N GLY A 204 5.46 19.30 1.32
CA GLY A 204 5.36 19.35 2.77
C GLY A 204 5.48 17.98 3.44
N ASP A 205 4.63 17.72 4.43
CA ASP A 205 4.69 16.49 5.23
C ASP A 205 4.58 15.23 4.36
N ASN A 206 5.42 14.24 4.66
CA ASN A 206 5.54 13.03 3.88
C ASN A 206 6.13 11.87 4.72
N ASP A 207 5.95 10.66 4.22
CA ASP A 207 6.42 9.41 4.83
C ASP A 207 7.80 8.96 4.31
N GLY A 208 8.51 9.85 3.63
CA GLY A 208 9.76 9.57 2.94
C GLY A 208 9.62 9.16 1.48
N LEU A 209 8.44 8.74 1.01
CA LEU A 209 8.22 8.36 -0.40
C LEU A 209 6.96 8.97 -1.02
N VAL A 210 5.97 9.27 -0.19
CA VAL A 210 4.66 9.82 -0.58
C VAL A 210 4.31 10.95 0.38
N SER A 211 3.87 12.08 -0.18
CA SER A 211 3.39 13.22 0.61
C SER A 211 1.99 12.98 1.16
N VAL A 212 1.65 13.69 2.24
CA VAL A 212 0.28 13.71 2.77
C VAL A 212 -0.70 14.16 1.70
N ARG A 213 -0.33 15.19 0.91
CA ARG A 213 -1.15 15.68 -0.20
C ARG A 213 -1.52 14.58 -1.19
N SER A 214 -0.56 13.73 -1.56
CA SER A 214 -0.80 12.63 -2.49
C SER A 214 -1.57 11.47 -1.85
N ALA A 215 -1.22 11.12 -0.60
CA ALA A 215 -1.86 10.03 0.14
C ALA A 215 -3.31 10.30 0.55
N MET A 216 -3.66 11.57 0.79
CA MET A 216 -5.01 12.00 1.18
C MET A 216 -6.08 11.64 0.15
N TRP A 217 -5.71 11.60 -1.14
CA TRP A 217 -6.64 11.41 -2.26
C TRP A 217 -7.68 12.52 -2.42
N LYS A 218 -8.75 12.49 -1.62
CA LYS A 218 -9.81 13.50 -1.54
C LYS A 218 -10.19 13.66 -0.07
N GLU A 219 -10.46 14.89 0.37
CA GLU A 219 -10.73 15.23 1.78
C GLU A 219 -11.84 14.36 2.41
N LYS A 220 -12.95 14.13 1.69
CA LYS A 220 -14.07 13.29 2.15
C LYS A 220 -13.72 11.83 2.46
N TYR A 221 -12.59 11.32 1.97
CA TYR A 221 -12.14 9.95 2.22
C TYR A 221 -11.00 9.90 3.24
N PHE A 222 -10.47 11.04 3.64
CA PHE A 222 -9.28 11.12 4.48
C PHE A 222 -9.62 10.87 5.94
N MET A 223 -9.05 9.81 6.50
CA MET A 223 -9.33 9.38 7.86
C MET A 223 -8.27 9.86 8.86
N GLY A 224 -7.08 10.25 8.39
CA GLY A 224 -6.06 10.86 9.23
C GLY A 224 -4.63 10.50 8.88
N ILE A 225 -3.73 10.91 9.79
CA ILE A 225 -2.29 10.73 9.70
C ILE A 225 -1.85 9.67 10.71
N ILE A 226 -0.96 8.78 10.30
CA ILE A 226 -0.26 7.84 11.16
C ILE A 226 1.18 8.29 11.36
N ASP A 227 1.67 8.18 12.61
CA ASP A 227 3.06 8.44 12.98
C ASP A 227 3.97 7.29 12.52
N ALA A 228 4.19 7.21 11.22
CA ALA A 228 4.95 6.15 10.55
C ALA A 228 5.45 6.63 9.19
N ASP A 229 6.74 6.41 8.92
CA ASP A 229 7.26 6.47 7.56
C ASP A 229 6.75 5.32 6.69
N HIS A 230 7.10 5.32 5.40
CA HIS A 230 6.54 4.41 4.42
C HIS A 230 6.79 2.91 4.71
N LEU A 231 7.88 2.56 5.42
CA LEU A 231 8.17 1.17 5.79
C LEU A 231 7.61 0.84 7.18
N ASN A 232 7.55 1.83 8.08
CA ASN A 232 6.89 1.70 9.36
C ASN A 232 5.40 1.37 9.20
N GLN A 233 4.74 1.92 8.19
CA GLN A 233 3.32 1.68 7.87
C GLN A 233 2.95 0.19 7.69
N ILE A 234 3.94 -0.66 7.40
CA ILE A 234 3.77 -2.10 7.19
C ILE A 234 4.54 -2.94 8.23
N GLY A 235 4.94 -2.33 9.35
CA GLY A 235 5.50 -3.01 10.52
C GLY A 235 7.01 -3.25 10.46
N TRP A 236 7.72 -2.66 9.48
CA TRP A 236 9.17 -2.70 9.40
C TRP A 236 9.80 -1.61 10.27
N TRP A 237 10.81 -1.99 11.03
CA TRP A 237 11.54 -1.14 11.97
C TRP A 237 13.03 -1.24 11.65
N ASP A 238 13.69 -0.11 11.41
CA ASP A 238 15.12 -0.04 11.04
C ASP A 238 16.05 0.19 12.22
N GLY A 239 15.55 0.18 13.45
CA GLY A 239 16.37 0.52 14.61
C GLY A 239 16.70 2.01 14.71
N GLY A 240 16.09 2.85 13.86
CA GLY A 240 16.17 4.29 13.97
C GLY A 240 15.64 4.75 15.32
N ARG A 241 16.12 5.89 15.80
CA ARG A 241 15.65 6.59 17.02
C ARG A 241 14.17 7.05 16.92
N ALA A 242 13.38 6.39 16.06
CA ALA A 242 11.96 6.49 15.83
C ALA A 242 11.23 6.38 17.16
N MET A 243 11.05 7.57 17.74
CA MET A 243 10.73 7.86 19.13
C MET A 243 11.90 7.63 20.09
N GLY A 244 12.26 8.68 20.84
CA GLY A 244 12.92 8.51 22.13
C GLY A 244 12.28 7.35 22.91
N THR A 245 13.12 6.55 23.56
CA THR A 245 12.76 5.48 24.50
C THR A 245 11.83 4.35 24.02
N THR A 246 11.37 4.32 22.77
CA THR A 246 10.37 3.32 22.37
C THR A 246 11.01 2.04 21.82
N SER A 247 10.85 0.94 22.55
CA SER A 247 11.32 -0.37 22.09
C SER A 247 10.61 -0.82 20.81
N ARG A 248 11.31 -1.58 19.95
CA ARG A 248 10.74 -2.29 18.79
C ARG A 248 9.38 -2.95 19.08
N ARG A 249 9.22 -3.51 20.28
CA ARG A 249 7.98 -4.19 20.71
C ARG A 249 6.79 -3.23 20.77
N ILE A 250 6.98 -2.02 21.27
CA ILE A 250 5.93 -1.00 21.37
C ILE A 250 5.56 -0.50 19.97
N PHE A 251 6.56 -0.24 19.12
CA PHE A 251 6.33 0.14 17.73
C PHE A 251 5.51 -0.90 16.97
N GLU A 252 5.93 -2.17 17.02
CA GLU A 252 5.22 -3.26 16.34
C GLU A 252 3.79 -3.43 16.86
N LYS A 253 3.62 -3.32 18.19
CA LYS A 253 2.29 -3.37 18.82
C LYS A 253 1.38 -2.26 18.30
N ARG A 254 1.86 -1.01 18.28
CA ARG A 254 1.10 0.15 17.78
C ARG A 254 0.66 -0.03 16.33
N ILE A 255 1.54 -0.51 15.45
CA ILE A 255 1.18 -0.75 14.05
C ILE A 255 0.13 -1.86 13.94
N ARG A 256 0.27 -2.97 14.69
CA ARG A 256 -0.74 -4.04 14.70
C ARG A 256 -2.10 -3.55 15.20
N GLU A 257 -2.12 -2.80 16.30
CA GLU A 257 -3.34 -2.19 16.85
C GLU A 257 -4.00 -1.22 15.88
N PHE A 258 -3.20 -0.47 15.10
CA PHE A 258 -3.74 0.35 14.02
C PHE A 258 -4.46 -0.48 12.96
N TYR A 259 -3.90 -1.58 12.48
CA TYR A 259 -4.60 -2.44 11.50
C TYR A 259 -5.85 -3.10 12.08
N VAL A 260 -5.84 -3.46 13.37
CA VAL A 260 -7.03 -3.99 14.05
C VAL A 260 -8.12 -2.92 14.14
N SER A 261 -7.79 -1.67 14.51
CA SER A 261 -8.78 -0.59 14.57
C SER A 261 -9.32 -0.19 13.18
N LEU A 262 -8.50 -0.32 12.13
CA LEU A 262 -9.00 -0.21 10.76
C LEU A 262 -10.09 -1.24 10.50
N ALA A 263 -9.85 -2.50 10.88
CA ALA A 263 -10.76 -3.63 10.65
C ALA A 263 -12.06 -3.52 11.46
N GLU A 264 -11.99 -3.06 12.71
CA GLU A 264 -13.17 -2.79 13.55
C GLU A 264 -14.08 -1.71 12.92
N GLY A 265 -13.49 -0.73 12.22
CA GLY A 265 -14.26 0.29 11.49
C GLY A 265 -14.73 -0.16 10.10
N LEU A 266 -14.72 -1.47 9.78
CA LEU A 266 -15.23 -2.01 8.51
C LEU A 266 -16.61 -2.68 8.65
N GLU A 267 -17.13 -2.77 9.88
CA GLU A 267 -18.45 -3.32 10.21
C GLU A 267 -19.62 -2.49 9.67
#